data_AF-A0A917A4P0-F1
#
_entry.id   AF-A0A917A4P0-F1
#
_cell.length_a   1.000
_cell.length_b   1.000
_cell.length_c   1.000
_cell.angle_alpha   90.00
_cell.angle_beta   90.00
_cell.angle_gamma   90.00
#
_symmetry.space_group_name_H-M   'P 1'
#
loop_
_entity.id
_entity.type
_entity.pdbx_description
1 polymer ?
#
loop_
_entity_poly.entity_id
_entity_poly.type
_entity_poly.pdbx_seq_one_letter_code
_entity_poly.pdbx_strand_id
1 'polypeptide(L)' 'MKFIHVQLSPPLKERLEERCKRLGLSMSAFVRLAVVEKLERE' A
#
# COMPACT_ATOMS: atom_id res chain seq x y z
N MET A 1 -5.98 2.45 -17.99
CA MET A 1 -5.63 2.18 -16.58
C MET A 1 -4.96 0.82 -16.51
N LYS A 2 -3.78 0.68 -15.90
CA LYS A 2 -3.16 -0.64 -15.66
C LYS A 2 -3.48 -1.09 -14.23
N PHE A 3 -3.87 -2.35 -14.07
CA PHE A 3 -4.16 -2.95 -12.77
C PHE A 3 -3.02 -3.89 -12.40
N ILE A 4 -2.60 -3.83 -11.14
CA ILE A 4 -1.58 -4.72 -10.58
C ILE A 4 -2.25 -5.48 -9.44
N HIS A 5 -2.21 -6.81 -9.53
CA HIS A 5 -2.65 -7.69 -8.47
C HIS A 5 -1.42 -8.18 -7.71
N VAL A 6 -1.45 -8.04 -6.38
CA VAL A 6 -0.39 -8.50 -5.48
C VAL A 6 -1.02 -9.37 -4.41
N GLN A 7 -0.37 -10.50 -4.14
CA GLN A 7 -0.71 -11.35 -3.00
C GLN A 7 0.15 -10.93 -1.81
N LEU A 8 -0.50 -10.66 -0.68
CA LEU A 8 0.15 -10.30 0.56
C LEU A 8 0.00 -11.47 1.53
N SER A 9 1.06 -11.75 2.30
CA SER A 9 0.91 -12.64 3.44
C SER A 9 -0.09 -12.04 4.44
N PRO A 10 -0.86 -12.88 5.18
CA PRO A 10 -1.85 -12.37 6.13
C PRO A 10 -1.29 -11.35 7.14
N PRO A 11 -0.11 -11.59 7.77
CA PRO A 11 0.45 -10.63 8.72
C PRO A 11 0.83 -9.28 8.08
N LEU A 12 1.26 -9.30 6.82
CA LEU A 12 1.60 -8.06 6.10
C LEU A 12 0.33 -7.29 5.75
N LYS A 13 -0.72 -7.98 5.32
CA LYS A 13 -2.02 -7.38 5.01
C LYS A 13 -2.61 -6.67 6.24
N GLU A 14 -2.64 -7.33 7.40
CA GLU A 14 -3.17 -6.74 8.64
C GLU A 14 -2.43 -5.47 9.05
N ARG A 15 -1.09 -5.50 9.02
CA ARG A 15 -0.26 -4.32 9.32
C ARG A 15 -0.52 -3.17 8.37
N LEU A 16 -0.74 -3.46 7.08
CA LEU A 16 -1.06 -2.44 6.08
C LEU A 16 -2.46 -1.88 6.30
N GLU A 17 -3.45 -2.72 6.63
CA GLU A 17 -4.81 -2.29 6.92
C GLU A 17 -4.87 -1.37 8.14
N GLU A 18 -4.15 -1.68 9.22
CA GLU A 18 -4.06 -0.78 10.38
C GLU A 18 -3.47 0.58 10.02
N ARG A 19 -2.41 0.60 9.20
CA ARG A 19 -1.81 1.86 8.73
C ARG A 19 -2.76 2.65 7.85
N CYS A 20 -3.45 1.97 6.93
CA CYS A 20 -4.46 2.59 6.06
C CYS A 20 -5.58 3.24 6.89
N LYS A 21 -6.09 2.53 7.92
CA LYS A 21 -7.10 3.06 8.84
C LYS A 21 -6.62 4.30 9.59
N ARG A 22 -5.39 4.28 10.12
CA ARG A 22 -4.80 5.42 10.84
C ARG A 22 -4.63 6.66 9.96
N LEU A 23 -4.37 6.46 8.67
CA LEU A 23 -4.16 7.55 7.71
C LEU A 23 -5.44 7.96 6.97
N GLY A 24 -6.57 7.26 7.17
CA GLY A 24 -7.80 7.50 6.42
C GLY A 24 -7.68 7.22 4.92
N LEU A 25 -6.76 6.34 4.51
CA LEU A 25 -6.49 6.03 3.11
C LEU A 25 -7.03 4.65 2.72
N SER A 26 -7.41 4.50 1.45
CA SER A 26 -7.63 3.18 0.88
C SER A 26 -6.29 2.43 0.69
N MET A 27 -6.33 1.10 0.74
CA MET A 27 -5.14 0.26 0.52
C MET A 27 -4.45 0.57 -0.82
N SER A 28 -5.23 0.80 -1.89
CA SER A 28 -4.68 1.11 -3.21
C SER A 28 -4.02 2.49 -3.26
N ALA A 29 -4.57 3.50 -2.59
CA ALA A 29 -3.95 4.81 -2.48
C ALA A 29 -2.65 4.73 -1.67
N PHE A 30 -2.68 4.04 -0.52
CA PHE A 30 -1.51 3.87 0.33
C PHE A 30 -0.36 3.16 -0.39
N VAL A 31 -0.63 2.05 -1.08
CA VAL A 31 0.40 1.32 -1.84
C VAL A 31 0.98 2.15 -2.97
N ARG A 32 0.15 2.92 -3.70
CA ARG A 32 0.65 3.82 -4.77
C ARG A 32 1.59 4.88 -4.21
N LEU A 33 1.23 5.52 -3.10
CA LEU A 33 2.08 6.51 -2.45
C LEU A 33 3.41 5.90 -2.00
N ALA A 34 3.37 4.74 -1.34
CA ALA A 34 4.56 4.06 -0.86
C ALA A 34 5.51 3.64 -2.01
N VAL A 35 4.95 3.21 -3.15
CA VAL A 35 5.73 2.88 -4.35
C VAL A 35 6.38 4.13 -4.94
N VAL A 36 5.63 5.23 -5.08
CA VAL A 36 6.18 6.50 -5.60
C VAL A 36 7.30 7.02 -4.69
N GLU A 37 7.07 7.07 -3.37
CA GLU A 37 8.07 7.51 -2.40
C GLU A 37 9.35 6.64 -2.44
N LYS A 38 9.20 5.34 -2.69
CA LYS A 38 10.34 4.44 -2.82
C LYS A 38 11.11 4.70 -4.11
N LEU A 39 10.42 4.91 -5.23
CA LEU A 39 11.04 5.22 -6.53
C LEU A 39 11.75 6.58 -6.55
N GLU A 40 11.23 7.58 -5.83
CA GLU A 40 11.88 8.91 -5.71
C GLU A 40 13.16 8.89 -4.88
N ARG A 41 13.39 7.83 -4.10
CA ARG A 41 14.59 7.65 -3.26
C ARG A 41 15.66 6.77 -3.90
N GLU A 42 15.44 6.32 -5.12
CA GLU A 42 16.42 5.60 -5.95
C GLU A 42 17.12 6.56 -6.91
#